data_AF-A0A6M0CA60-F1
#
_entry.id   AF-A0A6M0CA60-F1
#
_cell.length_a   1.000
_cell.length_b   1.000
_cell.length_c   1.000
_cell.angle_alpha   90.00
_cell.angle_beta   90.00
_cell.angle_gamma   90.00
#
_symmetry.space_group_name_H-M   'P 1'
#
loop_
_entity.id
_entity.type
_entity.pdbx_description
1 polymer ?
#
loop_
_entity_poly.entity_id
_entity_poly.type
_entity_poly.pdbx_seq_one_letter_code
_entity_poly.pdbx_strand_id
1 'polypeptide(L)'
;MALAWSDQFSRPHTSKGLTISHVINIIFLSLLAGAVWYSGNWLGDDPVMPNFPERVAQSGILVQGGIVWGLGAIAALLLIIKKRTHWIWSTNLIAFTLFLTLTLLPALPLMDSQRQLPLRDIAHTIVETSSPDTSEIVMVGFKKPTLVFYSQRPVTYIYGVKEAIAHIRAQGKLKNISTPTTDVSRDVFLVGRKDELDKLPLPLQKYEQRQNAGIYQLLRFHLEKGP
;
A
#
# COMPACT_ATOMS: atom_id res chain seq x y z
N MET A 1 21.57 42.08 -55.59
CA MET A 1 21.41 42.22 -54.12
C MET A 1 20.34 41.30 -53.50
N ALA A 2 19.56 40.53 -54.27
CA ALA A 2 18.55 39.61 -53.70
C ALA A 2 19.11 38.27 -53.18
N LEU A 3 20.32 37.86 -53.59
CA LEU A 3 20.94 36.58 -53.20
C LEU A 3 21.54 36.57 -51.78
N ALA A 4 21.94 37.72 -51.24
CA ALA A 4 22.57 37.79 -49.90
C ALA A 4 21.56 37.57 -48.76
N TRP A 5 20.27 37.86 -48.99
CA TRP A 5 19.22 37.73 -47.98
C TRP A 5 18.69 36.30 -47.84
N SER A 6 18.80 35.47 -48.88
CA SER A 6 18.41 34.06 -48.85
C SER A 6 19.30 33.21 -47.93
N ASP A 7 20.59 33.54 -47.87
CA ASP A 7 21.57 32.81 -47.06
C ASP A 7 21.40 33.05 -45.55
N GLN A 8 20.81 34.18 -45.17
CA GLN A 8 20.63 34.56 -43.77
C GLN A 8 19.48 33.78 -43.09
N PHE A 9 18.48 33.35 -43.85
CA PHE A 9 17.42 32.45 -43.37
C PHE A 9 17.80 30.97 -43.39
N SER A 10 18.89 30.61 -44.07
CA SER A 10 19.30 29.22 -44.29
C SER A 10 20.29 28.70 -43.25
N ARG A 11 20.75 29.55 -42.33
CA ARG A 11 21.65 29.13 -41.25
C ARG A 11 20.82 28.67 -40.05
N PRO A 12 20.84 27.37 -39.68
CA PRO A 12 20.21 26.94 -38.45
C PRO A 12 20.97 27.58 -37.28
N HIS A 13 20.43 28.68 -36.77
CA HIS A 13 20.96 29.31 -35.58
C HIS A 13 20.56 28.44 -34.40
N THR A 14 21.34 27.41 -34.09
CA THR A 14 21.20 26.65 -32.85
C THR A 14 21.45 27.62 -31.71
N SER A 15 20.38 28.10 -31.08
CA SER A 15 20.50 29.01 -29.96
C SER A 15 21.24 28.28 -28.84
N LYS A 16 22.21 28.96 -28.20
CA LYS A 16 22.95 28.38 -27.07
C LYS A 16 22.00 27.87 -25.97
N GLY A 17 20.84 28.53 -25.81
CA GLY A 17 19.77 28.11 -24.89
C GLY A 17 19.15 26.76 -25.26
N LEU A 18 18.94 26.45 -26.54
CA LEU A 18 18.39 25.17 -26.97
C LEU A 18 19.36 24.02 -26.66
N THR A 19 20.66 24.22 -26.90
CA THR A 19 21.69 23.23 -26.56
C THR A 19 21.76 22.98 -25.05
N ILE A 20 21.71 24.06 -24.25
CA ILE A 20 21.69 23.95 -22.77
C ILE A 20 20.45 23.16 -22.31
N SER A 21 19.28 23.44 -22.88
CA SER A 21 18.04 22.72 -22.56
C SER A 21 18.16 21.21 -22.83
N HIS A 22 18.77 20.81 -23.95
CA HIS A 22 18.98 19.40 -24.26
C HIS A 22 19.96 18.70 -23.30
N VAL A 23 21.02 19.39 -22.87
CA VAL A 23 21.95 18.85 -21.85
C VAL A 23 21.24 18.67 -20.51
N ILE A 24 20.48 19.68 -20.07
CA ILE A 24 19.66 19.60 -18.85
C ILE A 24 18.68 18.44 -18.94
N ASN A 25 18.05 18.22 -20.10
CA ASN A 25 17.13 17.11 -20.31
C ASN A 25 17.79 15.74 -20.08
N ILE A 26 19.00 15.52 -20.60
CA ILE A 26 19.73 14.25 -20.40
C ILE A 26 20.09 14.04 -18.93
N ILE A 27 20.55 15.11 -18.26
CA ILE A 27 20.85 15.06 -16.83
C ILE A 27 19.59 14.69 -16.06
N PHE A 28 18.46 15.33 -16.38
CA PHE A 28 17.19 15.05 -15.74
C PHE A 28 16.73 13.60 -15.93
N LEU A 29 16.77 13.06 -17.16
CA LEU A 29 16.42 11.66 -17.43
C LEU A 29 17.35 10.69 -16.69
N SER A 30 18.64 10.98 -16.63
CA SER A 30 19.61 10.18 -15.88
C SER A 30 19.33 10.21 -14.38
N LEU A 31 18.97 11.38 -13.83
CA LEU A 31 18.57 11.51 -12.43
C LEU A 31 17.30 10.73 -12.14
N LEU A 32 16.30 10.75 -13.04
CA LEU A 32 15.10 9.94 -12.90
C LEU A 32 15.41 8.44 -12.90
N ALA A 33 16.29 7.98 -13.80
CA ALA A 33 16.73 6.58 -13.83
C ALA A 33 17.37 6.17 -12.50
N GLY A 34 18.29 6.99 -11.99
CA GLY A 34 18.94 6.77 -10.69
C GLY A 34 17.95 6.81 -9.52
N ALA A 35 17.04 7.78 -9.51
CA ALA A 35 16.02 7.93 -8.48
C ALA A 35 15.07 6.73 -8.43
N VAL A 36 14.60 6.25 -9.59
CA VAL A 36 13.71 5.07 -9.66
C VAL A 36 14.44 3.83 -9.18
N TRP A 37 15.70 3.62 -9.57
CA TRP A 37 16.49 2.49 -9.09
C TRP A 37 16.71 2.56 -7.57
N TYR A 38 17.07 3.73 -7.04
CA TYR A 38 17.30 3.91 -5.61
C TYR A 38 16.02 3.97 -4.77
N SER A 39 14.85 4.19 -5.39
CA SER A 39 13.58 4.35 -4.68
C SER A 39 13.19 3.16 -3.83
N GLY A 40 13.70 1.96 -4.13
CA GLY A 40 13.54 0.78 -3.27
C GLY A 40 14.05 1.00 -1.85
N ASN A 41 15.15 1.76 -1.70
CA ASN A 41 15.73 2.10 -0.40
C ASN A 41 14.93 3.18 0.34
N TRP A 42 14.07 3.93 -0.37
CA TRP A 42 13.17 4.91 0.24
C TRP A 42 11.88 4.29 0.76
N LEU A 43 11.55 3.06 0.36
CA LEU A 43 10.30 2.40 0.74
C LEU A 43 10.18 2.16 2.24
N GLY A 44 11.31 2.09 2.96
CA GLY A 44 11.36 2.03 4.43
C GLY A 44 10.59 0.86 5.05
N ASP A 45 10.67 0.76 6.37
CA ASP A 45 9.87 -0.20 7.13
C ASP A 45 8.51 0.44 7.45
N ASP A 46 7.59 0.45 6.47
CA ASP A 46 6.19 0.81 6.74
C ASP A 46 5.55 -0.32 7.57
N PRO A 47 5.15 -0.07 8.83
CA PRO A 47 4.55 -1.10 9.68
C PRO A 47 3.24 -1.66 9.09
N VAL A 48 2.56 -0.88 8.24
CA VAL A 48 1.31 -1.26 7.58
C VAL A 48 1.57 -2.19 6.39
N MET A 49 2.79 -2.16 5.84
CA MET A 49 3.19 -2.96 4.68
C MET A 49 4.58 -3.59 4.87
N PRO A 50 4.74 -4.51 5.84
CA PRO A 50 6.06 -5.00 6.26
C PRO A 50 6.85 -5.69 5.14
N ASN A 51 6.17 -6.37 4.22
CA ASN A 51 6.80 -7.12 3.14
C ASN A 51 6.86 -6.32 1.82
N PHE A 52 6.42 -5.06 1.81
CA PHE A 52 6.30 -4.29 0.57
C PHE A 52 7.65 -3.97 -0.09
N PRO A 53 8.71 -3.56 0.64
CA PRO A 53 10.03 -3.34 0.02
C PRO A 53 10.54 -4.59 -0.69
N GLU A 54 10.42 -5.76 -0.05
CA GLU A 54 10.86 -7.03 -0.62
C GLU A 54 10.03 -7.44 -1.85
N ARG A 55 8.71 -7.29 -1.78
CA ARG A 55 7.80 -7.57 -2.90
C ARG A 55 8.07 -6.66 -4.10
N VAL A 56 8.33 -5.38 -3.86
CA VAL A 56 8.69 -4.42 -4.92
C VAL A 56 10.03 -4.80 -5.55
N ALA A 57 11.02 -5.19 -4.74
CA ALA A 57 12.30 -5.67 -5.26
C ALA A 57 12.15 -6.93 -6.12
N GLN A 58 11.41 -7.93 -5.64
CA GLN A 58 11.14 -9.19 -6.36
C GLN A 58 10.37 -8.97 -7.67
N SER A 59 9.49 -7.97 -7.71
CA SER A 59 8.71 -7.66 -8.92
C SER A 59 9.55 -7.13 -10.09
N GLY A 60 10.76 -6.61 -9.81
CA GLY A 60 11.62 -5.98 -10.81
C GLY A 60 11.06 -4.67 -11.39
N ILE A 61 9.92 -4.17 -10.90
CA ILE A 61 9.24 -2.98 -11.43
C ILE A 61 10.14 -1.74 -11.40
N LEU A 62 10.90 -1.54 -10.32
CA LEU A 62 11.84 -0.43 -10.20
C LEU A 62 13.04 -0.57 -11.17
N VAL A 63 13.50 -1.80 -11.40
CA VAL A 63 14.57 -2.06 -12.38
C VAL A 63 14.08 -1.74 -13.78
N GLN A 64 12.88 -2.17 -14.14
CA GLN A 64 12.24 -1.85 -15.43
C GLN A 64 12.09 -0.34 -15.61
N GLY A 65 11.61 0.38 -14.59
CA GLY A 65 11.47 1.84 -14.65
C GLY A 65 12.79 2.58 -14.80
N GLY A 66 13.83 2.14 -14.09
CA GLY A 66 15.19 2.65 -14.25
C GLY A 66 15.72 2.44 -15.67
N ILE A 67 15.51 1.25 -16.24
CA ILE A 67 15.87 0.94 -17.63
C ILE A 67 15.14 1.85 -18.62
N VAL A 68 13.84 2.08 -18.45
CA VAL A 68 13.05 2.96 -19.33
C VAL A 68 13.63 4.38 -19.36
N TRP A 69 13.91 4.97 -18.20
CA TRP A 69 14.52 6.30 -18.13
C TRP A 69 15.94 6.32 -18.67
N GLY A 70 16.74 5.28 -18.38
CA GLY A 70 18.10 5.13 -18.90
C GLY A 70 18.14 5.03 -20.43
N LEU A 71 17.26 4.23 -21.03
CA LEU A 71 17.11 4.14 -22.48
C LEU A 71 16.64 5.46 -23.08
N GLY A 72 15.73 6.18 -22.41
CA GLY A 72 15.33 7.53 -22.81
C GLY A 72 16.51 8.51 -22.83
N ALA A 73 17.37 8.49 -21.80
CA ALA A 73 18.58 9.31 -21.73
C ALA A 73 19.57 8.98 -22.86
N ILE A 74 19.81 7.70 -23.12
CA ILE A 74 20.68 7.22 -24.21
C ILE A 74 20.12 7.65 -25.58
N ALA A 75 18.82 7.48 -25.80
CA ALA A 75 18.16 7.87 -27.04
C ALA A 75 18.25 9.39 -27.27
N ALA A 76 18.01 10.20 -26.22
CA ALA A 76 18.18 11.65 -26.29
C ALA A 76 19.62 12.04 -26.63
N LEU A 77 20.63 11.40 -26.01
CA LEU A 77 22.04 11.62 -26.32
C LEU A 77 22.38 11.30 -27.78
N LEU A 78 21.92 10.15 -28.29
CA LEU A 78 22.13 9.75 -29.68
C LEU A 78 21.49 10.72 -30.67
N LEU A 79 20.31 11.27 -30.35
CA LEU A 79 19.65 12.29 -31.17
C LEU A 79 20.41 13.60 -31.20
N ILE A 80 21.02 14.03 -30.10
CA ILE A 80 21.89 15.21 -30.06
C ILE A 80 23.13 14.98 -30.95
N ILE A 81 23.81 13.83 -30.81
CA ILE A 81 25.00 13.49 -31.60
C ILE A 81 24.66 13.48 -33.10
N LYS A 82 23.49 12.93 -33.47
CA LYS A 82 22.99 12.91 -34.85
C LYS A 82 22.38 14.24 -35.33
N LYS A 83 22.41 15.30 -34.51
CA LYS A 83 21.81 16.61 -34.78
C LYS A 83 20.30 16.55 -35.11
N ARG A 84 19.59 15.53 -34.63
CA ARG A 84 18.14 15.32 -34.81
C ARG A 84 17.35 15.74 -33.57
N THR A 85 17.64 16.93 -33.06
CA THR A 85 17.14 17.40 -31.75
C THR A 85 15.62 17.58 -31.69
N HIS A 86 14.94 17.76 -32.82
CA HIS A 86 13.47 17.84 -32.87
C HIS A 86 12.76 16.57 -32.36
N TRP A 87 13.43 15.41 -32.42
CA TRP A 87 12.89 14.13 -31.91
C TRP A 87 13.04 13.93 -30.40
N ILE A 88 13.73 14.83 -29.69
CA ILE A 88 13.94 14.71 -28.24
C ILE A 88 12.60 14.77 -27.50
N TRP A 89 11.66 15.61 -27.96
CA TRP A 89 10.31 15.66 -27.42
C TRP A 89 9.57 14.32 -27.54
N SER A 90 9.62 13.69 -28.72
CA SER A 90 9.03 12.38 -28.93
C SER A 90 9.68 11.31 -28.04
N THR A 91 11.01 11.38 -27.87
CA THR A 91 11.75 10.45 -27.02
C THR A 91 11.33 10.57 -25.55
N ASN A 92 11.20 11.80 -25.05
CA ASN A 92 10.73 12.05 -23.69
C ASN A 92 9.30 11.55 -23.49
N LEU A 93 8.40 11.82 -24.44
CA LEU A 93 7.02 11.37 -24.38
C LEU A 93 6.93 9.84 -24.34
N ILE A 94 7.68 9.16 -25.23
CA ILE A 94 7.73 7.70 -25.27
C ILE A 94 8.28 7.14 -23.96
N ALA A 95 9.39 7.67 -23.44
CA ALA A 95 9.97 7.23 -22.17
C ALA A 95 8.99 7.42 -21.01
N PHE A 96 8.30 8.56 -20.95
CA PHE A 96 7.29 8.84 -19.93
C PHE A 96 6.10 7.88 -20.03
N THR A 97 5.55 7.68 -21.23
CA THR A 97 4.44 6.74 -21.45
C THR A 97 4.84 5.30 -21.09
N LEU A 98 6.04 4.86 -21.47
CA LEU A 98 6.57 3.55 -21.09
C LEU A 98 6.74 3.44 -19.57
N PHE A 99 7.22 4.47 -18.90
CA PHE A 99 7.35 4.48 -17.45
C PHE A 99 5.99 4.38 -16.76
N LEU A 100 4.98 5.13 -17.24
CA LEU A 100 3.63 5.03 -16.68
C LEU A 100 3.06 3.62 -16.85
N THR A 101 3.20 3.03 -18.03
CA THR A 101 2.56 1.76 -18.38
C THR A 101 3.29 0.55 -17.82
N LEU A 102 4.62 0.55 -17.81
CA LEU A 102 5.45 -0.58 -17.39
C LEU A 102 5.90 -0.49 -15.93
N THR A 103 5.83 0.69 -15.31
CA THR A 103 6.31 0.87 -13.93
C THR A 103 5.21 1.37 -13.01
N LEU A 104 4.62 2.53 -13.31
CA LEU A 104 3.71 3.17 -12.35
C LEU A 104 2.38 2.41 -12.21
N LEU A 105 1.72 2.08 -13.32
CA LEU A 105 0.46 1.33 -13.32
C LEU A 105 0.57 -0.05 -12.65
N PRO A 106 1.56 -0.91 -12.97
CA PRO A 106 1.70 -2.20 -12.30
C PRO A 106 2.11 -2.09 -10.83
N ALA A 107 2.72 -0.99 -10.40
CA ALA A 107 3.04 -0.77 -8.98
C ALA A 107 1.79 -0.55 -8.11
N LEU A 108 0.73 0.04 -8.66
CA LEU A 108 -0.52 0.35 -7.93
C LEU A 108 -1.18 -0.89 -7.30
N PRO A 109 -1.51 -1.97 -8.06
CA PRO A 109 -2.12 -3.16 -7.47
C PRO A 109 -1.16 -3.89 -6.53
N LEU A 110 0.15 -3.79 -6.75
CA LEU A 110 1.16 -4.41 -5.88
C LEU A 110 1.14 -3.74 -4.50
N MET A 111 1.11 -2.40 -4.46
CA MET A 111 0.95 -1.63 -3.23
C MET A 111 -0.40 -1.89 -2.55
N ASP A 112 -1.50 -1.85 -3.31
CA ASP A 112 -2.85 -2.06 -2.75
C ASP A 112 -3.00 -3.48 -2.17
N SER A 113 -2.44 -4.50 -2.83
CA SER A 113 -2.44 -5.87 -2.33
C SER A 113 -1.75 -5.99 -0.96
N GLN A 114 -0.61 -5.33 -0.78
CA GLN A 114 0.11 -5.37 0.50
C GLN A 114 -0.62 -4.59 1.60
N ARG A 115 -1.34 -3.51 1.26
CA ARG A 115 -2.16 -2.76 2.24
C ARG A 115 -3.35 -3.54 2.77
N GLN A 116 -3.97 -4.37 1.92
CA GLN A 116 -5.17 -5.11 2.28
C GLN A 116 -4.86 -6.48 2.90
N LEU A 117 -3.69 -7.05 2.60
CA LEU A 117 -3.28 -8.39 3.01
C LEU A 117 -3.42 -8.63 4.53
N PRO A 118 -2.95 -7.74 5.43
CA PRO A 118 -2.98 -8.03 6.86
C PRO A 118 -4.40 -8.23 7.43
N LEU A 119 -5.38 -7.45 6.97
CA LEU A 119 -6.78 -7.60 7.42
C LEU A 119 -7.45 -8.81 6.78
N ARG A 120 -7.04 -9.18 5.56
CA ARG A 120 -7.52 -10.39 4.90
C ARG A 120 -7.07 -11.63 5.66
N ASP A 121 -5.82 -11.69 6.10
CA ASP A 121 -5.27 -12.83 6.85
C ASP A 121 -5.97 -13.00 8.21
N ILE A 122 -6.26 -11.88 8.90
CA ILE A 122 -7.08 -11.87 10.12
C ILE A 122 -8.50 -12.39 9.83
N ALA A 123 -9.13 -11.93 8.74
CA ALA A 123 -10.47 -12.36 8.36
C ALA A 123 -10.52 -13.88 8.10
N HIS A 124 -9.54 -14.43 7.37
CA HIS A 124 -9.42 -15.87 7.13
C HIS A 124 -9.26 -16.63 8.45
N THR A 125 -8.41 -16.14 9.35
CA THR A 125 -8.19 -16.81 10.65
C THR A 125 -9.47 -16.86 11.48
N ILE A 126 -10.27 -15.79 11.48
CA ILE A 126 -11.58 -15.77 12.15
C ILE A 126 -12.51 -16.82 11.54
N VAL A 127 -12.58 -16.89 10.20
CA VAL A 127 -13.45 -17.84 9.49
C VAL A 127 -13.05 -19.29 9.74
N GLU A 128 -11.75 -19.59 9.74
CA GLU A 128 -11.21 -20.93 9.97
C GLU A 128 -11.35 -21.40 11.42
N THR A 129 -11.26 -20.48 12.38
CA THR A 129 -11.16 -20.83 13.80
C THR A 129 -12.50 -20.75 14.55
N SER A 130 -13.60 -20.37 13.88
CA SER A 130 -14.89 -20.21 14.55
C SER A 130 -16.12 -20.45 13.68
N SER A 131 -17.17 -20.97 14.32
CA SER A 131 -18.51 -21.08 13.73
C SER A 131 -19.19 -19.71 13.65
N PRO A 132 -19.86 -19.36 12.53
CA PRO A 132 -20.53 -18.08 12.34
C PRO A 132 -21.58 -17.74 13.43
N ASP A 133 -22.22 -18.77 13.97
CA ASP A 133 -23.39 -18.62 14.85
C ASP A 133 -23.03 -18.31 16.32
N THR A 134 -21.76 -18.52 16.70
CA THR A 134 -21.30 -18.40 18.09
C THR A 134 -20.27 -17.29 18.28
N SER A 135 -19.77 -16.70 17.19
CA SER A 135 -18.69 -15.73 17.21
C SER A 135 -19.13 -14.30 16.90
N GLU A 136 -18.76 -13.32 17.73
CA GLU A 136 -18.85 -11.90 17.39
C GLU A 136 -17.49 -11.32 16.99
N ILE A 137 -17.46 -10.48 15.95
CA ILE A 137 -16.26 -9.75 15.53
C ILE A 137 -16.43 -8.29 15.93
N VAL A 138 -15.56 -7.81 16.82
CA VAL A 138 -15.49 -6.42 17.27
C VAL A 138 -14.22 -5.78 16.71
N MET A 139 -14.36 -4.71 15.95
CA MET A 139 -13.24 -3.93 15.44
C MET A 139 -13.11 -2.61 16.19
N VAL A 140 -11.90 -2.33 16.69
CA VAL A 140 -11.59 -1.17 17.54
C VAL A 140 -10.79 -0.10 16.80
N GLY A 141 -11.07 1.17 17.10
CA GLY A 141 -10.27 2.32 16.68
C GLY A 141 -10.76 2.95 15.38
N PHE A 142 -11.11 2.13 14.38
CA PHE A 142 -11.40 2.61 13.03
C PHE A 142 -12.21 1.58 12.24
N LYS A 143 -12.96 2.07 11.25
CA LYS A 143 -13.78 1.22 10.37
C LYS A 143 -12.99 0.83 9.12
N LYS A 144 -12.81 -0.48 8.88
CA LYS A 144 -12.31 -1.02 7.60
C LYS A 144 -13.33 -2.00 7.01
N PRO A 145 -13.92 -1.71 5.84
CA PRO A 145 -14.88 -2.62 5.21
C PRO A 145 -14.24 -3.94 4.77
N THR A 146 -12.91 -3.97 4.60
CA THR A 146 -12.12 -5.17 4.27
C THR A 146 -12.42 -6.34 5.20
N LEU A 147 -12.55 -6.10 6.52
CA LEU A 147 -12.79 -7.17 7.48
C LEU A 147 -14.19 -7.79 7.29
N VAL A 148 -15.23 -6.98 7.05
CA VAL A 148 -16.59 -7.47 6.74
C VAL A 148 -16.60 -8.22 5.42
N PHE A 149 -15.95 -7.67 4.39
CA PHE A 149 -15.95 -8.26 3.06
C PHE A 149 -15.28 -9.65 3.03
N TYR A 150 -14.13 -9.82 3.69
CA TYR A 150 -13.44 -11.11 3.67
C TYR A 150 -13.93 -12.10 4.73
N SER A 151 -14.47 -11.64 5.87
CA SER A 151 -15.09 -12.54 6.85
C SER A 151 -16.49 -12.99 6.45
N GLN A 152 -17.17 -12.24 5.55
CA GLN A 152 -18.58 -12.41 5.20
C GLN A 152 -19.51 -12.42 6.44
N ARG A 153 -19.07 -11.75 7.52
CA ARG A 153 -19.77 -11.67 8.80
C ARG A 153 -19.95 -10.21 9.22
N PRO A 154 -21.03 -9.88 9.96
CA PRO A 154 -21.20 -8.55 10.52
C PRO A 154 -20.06 -8.23 11.50
N VAL A 155 -19.54 -7.00 11.44
CA VAL A 155 -18.49 -6.52 12.34
C VAL A 155 -19.03 -5.34 13.15
N THR A 156 -18.93 -5.44 14.46
CA THR A 156 -19.26 -4.37 15.40
C THR A 156 -18.08 -3.39 15.45
N TYR A 157 -18.29 -2.15 15.01
CA TYR A 157 -17.25 -1.13 15.02
C TYR A 157 -17.36 -0.25 16.25
N ILE A 158 -16.28 -0.18 17.04
CA ILE A 158 -16.22 0.62 18.26
C ILE A 158 -14.97 1.50 18.20
N TYR A 159 -15.12 2.81 18.27
CA TYR A 159 -13.98 3.72 18.09
C TYR A 159 -12.99 3.68 19.25
N GLY A 160 -13.46 3.50 20.48
CA GLY A 160 -12.59 3.53 21.65
C GLY A 160 -12.39 2.17 22.29
N VAL A 161 -11.16 1.96 22.74
CA VAL A 161 -10.74 0.70 23.38
C VAL A 161 -11.51 0.43 24.67
N LYS A 162 -11.83 1.49 25.44
CA LYS A 162 -12.58 1.37 26.70
C LYS A 162 -14.03 0.96 26.45
N GLU A 163 -14.63 1.54 25.43
CA GLU A 163 -15.99 1.25 24.96
C GLU A 163 -16.08 -0.18 24.45
N ALA A 164 -15.05 -0.66 23.74
CA ALA A 164 -15.01 -2.04 23.27
C ALA A 164 -14.95 -3.05 24.43
N ILE A 165 -14.14 -2.77 25.46
CA ILE A 165 -14.13 -3.59 26.69
C ILE A 165 -15.49 -3.53 27.40
N ALA A 166 -16.07 -2.33 27.53
CA ALA A 166 -17.36 -2.16 28.18
C ALA A 166 -18.47 -2.94 27.47
N HIS A 167 -18.45 -2.97 26.12
CA HIS A 167 -19.35 -3.77 25.29
C HIS A 167 -19.18 -5.27 25.56
N ILE A 168 -17.95 -5.79 25.51
CA ILE A 168 -17.66 -7.21 25.78
C ILE A 168 -18.08 -7.60 27.21
N ARG A 169 -17.80 -6.74 28.19
CA ARG A 169 -18.17 -6.99 29.60
C ARG A 169 -19.68 -6.91 29.80
N ALA A 170 -20.37 -5.99 29.15
CA ALA A 170 -21.82 -5.87 29.22
C ALA A 170 -22.48 -7.14 28.66
N GLN A 171 -21.97 -7.70 27.57
CA GLN A 171 -22.46 -8.96 27.01
C GLN A 171 -22.25 -10.14 27.96
N GLY A 172 -21.09 -10.21 28.62
CA GLY A 172 -20.85 -11.22 29.67
C GLY A 172 -21.82 -11.10 30.85
N LYS A 173 -22.28 -9.89 31.19
CA LYS A 173 -23.21 -9.61 32.30
C LYS A 173 -24.71 -9.71 31.93
N LEU A 174 -25.08 -9.39 30.69
CA LEU A 174 -26.47 -9.34 30.21
C LEU A 174 -27.14 -10.72 30.11
N LYS A 175 -26.39 -11.82 30.21
CA LYS A 175 -26.95 -13.19 30.19
C LYS A 175 -27.57 -13.62 31.53
N ASN A 176 -27.54 -12.77 32.58
CA ASN A 176 -28.23 -13.02 33.84
C ASN A 176 -29.74 -12.76 33.78
N ILE A 177 -30.26 -12.24 32.67
CA ILE A 177 -31.67 -11.87 32.54
C ILE A 177 -32.23 -12.53 31.27
N SER A 178 -32.84 -13.71 31.46
CA SER A 178 -33.90 -14.27 30.61
C SER A 178 -33.51 -14.92 29.27
N THR A 179 -33.21 -16.23 29.27
CA THR A 179 -33.75 -17.24 28.33
C THR A 179 -33.32 -18.67 28.70
N PRO A 180 -34.22 -19.68 28.70
CA PRO A 180 -33.87 -21.08 28.95
C PRO A 180 -33.65 -21.82 27.63
N THR A 181 -32.50 -21.67 26.97
CA THR A 181 -32.08 -22.64 25.93
C THR A 181 -30.58 -22.60 25.67
N THR A 182 -29.93 -23.74 25.89
CA THR A 182 -28.60 -24.18 25.42
C THR A 182 -27.35 -23.41 25.86
N ASP A 183 -26.44 -24.21 26.42
CA ASP A 183 -25.06 -23.98 26.82
C ASP A 183 -24.17 -23.57 25.62
N VAL A 184 -24.35 -22.33 25.13
CA VAL A 184 -23.52 -21.79 24.04
C VAL A 184 -22.53 -20.81 24.64
N SER A 185 -21.30 -21.27 24.86
CA SER A 185 -20.12 -20.41 25.00
C SER A 185 -19.97 -19.57 23.72
N ARG A 186 -19.72 -18.27 23.87
CA ARG A 186 -19.56 -17.37 22.73
C ARG A 186 -18.12 -16.90 22.63
N ASP A 187 -17.60 -16.98 21.41
CA ASP A 187 -16.28 -16.47 21.07
C ASP A 187 -16.39 -14.99 20.66
N VAL A 188 -15.54 -14.14 21.21
CA VAL A 188 -15.44 -12.74 20.78
C VAL A 188 -14.06 -12.49 20.20
N PHE A 189 -14.03 -12.08 18.94
CA PHE A 189 -12.83 -11.68 18.23
C PHE A 189 -12.68 -10.17 18.28
N LEU A 190 -11.65 -9.69 18.95
CA LEU A 190 -11.31 -8.27 18.99
C LEU A 190 -10.17 -8.00 18.00
N VAL A 191 -10.44 -7.14 17.03
CA VAL A 191 -9.48 -6.71 16.01
C VAL A 191 -9.19 -5.23 16.18
N GLY A 192 -7.92 -4.85 16.22
CA GLY A 192 -7.52 -3.44 16.37
C GLY A 192 -6.06 -3.24 16.02
N ARG A 193 -5.56 -2.01 16.15
CA ARG A 193 -4.12 -1.78 16.04
C ARG A 193 -3.40 -2.28 17.27
N LYS A 194 -2.22 -2.85 17.07
CA LYS A 194 -1.38 -3.38 18.15
C LYS A 194 -1.09 -2.34 19.23
N ASP A 195 -0.78 -1.10 18.86
CA ASP A 195 -0.47 -0.02 19.80
C ASP A 195 -1.67 0.46 20.62
N GLU A 196 -2.89 0.26 20.11
CA GLU A 196 -4.14 0.53 20.83
C GLU A 196 -4.53 -0.62 21.75
N LEU A 197 -4.36 -1.85 21.28
CA LEU A 197 -4.69 -3.06 22.04
C LEU A 197 -3.65 -3.37 23.14
N ASP A 198 -2.37 -3.06 22.94
CA ASP A 198 -1.34 -3.24 23.98
C ASP A 198 -1.53 -2.28 25.17
N LYS A 199 -2.28 -1.18 24.99
CA LYS A 199 -2.67 -0.24 26.06
C LYS A 199 -3.87 -0.70 26.88
N LEU A 200 -4.44 -1.85 26.57
CA LEU A 200 -5.53 -2.43 27.35
C LEU A 200 -5.06 -2.63 28.80
N PRO A 201 -5.75 -2.05 29.80
CA PRO A 201 -5.54 -2.48 31.18
C PRO A 201 -5.84 -3.97 31.22
N LEU A 202 -4.94 -4.76 31.81
CA LEU A 202 -4.91 -6.22 31.76
C LEU A 202 -5.78 -6.87 32.86
N PRO A 203 -7.13 -7.01 32.71
CA PRO A 203 -7.85 -8.09 33.39
C PRO A 203 -8.56 -9.01 32.40
N LEU A 204 -7.96 -9.26 31.23
CA LEU A 204 -8.42 -10.22 30.22
C LEU A 204 -7.42 -11.40 30.09
N GLN A 205 -6.98 -11.95 31.23
CA GLN A 205 -5.84 -12.87 31.35
C GLN A 205 -6.03 -14.29 30.75
N LYS A 206 -7.06 -14.53 29.94
CA LYS A 206 -7.16 -15.75 29.13
C LYS A 206 -7.69 -15.40 27.75
N TYR A 207 -6.89 -14.69 26.95
CA TYR A 207 -7.07 -14.76 25.51
C TYR A 207 -6.49 -16.09 25.03
N GLU A 208 -7.33 -16.90 24.41
CA GLU A 208 -6.98 -18.26 23.99
C GLU A 208 -6.06 -18.25 22.76
N GLN A 209 -6.21 -17.21 21.93
CA GLN A 209 -5.45 -17.05 20.70
C GLN A 209 -5.15 -15.57 20.44
N ARG A 210 -3.89 -15.29 20.11
CA ARG A 210 -3.40 -13.99 19.68
C ARG A 210 -2.70 -14.17 18.33
N GLN A 211 -3.11 -13.39 17.33
CA GLN A 211 -2.46 -13.34 16.03
C GLN A 211 -2.12 -11.89 15.69
N ASN A 212 -0.96 -11.66 15.08
CA ASN A 212 -0.57 -10.36 14.56
C ASN A 212 -0.48 -10.44 13.03
N ALA A 213 -0.96 -9.41 12.35
CA ALA A 213 -0.79 -9.22 10.91
C ALA A 213 -0.50 -7.75 10.65
N GLY A 214 0.76 -7.43 10.30
CA GLY A 214 1.23 -6.04 10.18
C GLY A 214 1.01 -5.26 11.48
N ILE A 215 0.39 -4.08 11.39
CA ILE A 215 -0.02 -3.28 12.56
C ILE A 215 -1.26 -3.79 13.29
N TYR A 216 -1.97 -4.77 12.72
CA TYR A 216 -3.22 -5.27 13.29
C TYR A 216 -2.98 -6.48 14.17
N GLN A 217 -3.80 -6.59 15.20
CA GLN A 217 -3.80 -7.72 16.12
C GLN A 217 -5.23 -8.23 16.30
N LEU A 218 -5.34 -9.55 16.30
CA LEU A 218 -6.54 -10.32 16.62
C LEU A 218 -6.36 -10.92 18.02
N LEU A 219 -7.34 -10.67 18.89
CA LEU A 219 -7.45 -11.29 20.21
C LEU A 219 -8.76 -12.08 20.26
N ARG A 220 -8.70 -13.37 20.59
CA ARG A 220 -9.88 -14.22 20.81
C ARG A 220 -10.16 -14.35 22.30
N PHE A 221 -11.41 -14.12 22.69
CA PHE A 221 -11.91 -14.32 24.05
C PHE A 221 -12.99 -15.40 24.05
N HIS A 222 -12.90 -16.33 24.98
CA HIS A 222 -13.98 -17.25 25.29
C HIS A 222 -14.77 -16.70 26.47
N LEU A 223 -16.04 -16.33 26.26
CA LEU A 223 -16.90 -15.84 27.34
C LEU A 223 -17.57 -17.03 28.03
N GLU A 224 -16.97 -17.49 29.13
CA GLU A 224 -17.61 -18.44 30.04
C GLU A 224 -18.71 -17.74 30.87
N LYS A 225 -19.71 -18.53 31.25
CA LYS A 225 -20.82 -18.08 32.11
C LYS A 225 -20.23 -17.67 33.47
N GLY A 226 -20.37 -16.39 33.84
CA GLY A 226 -20.00 -15.93 35.18
C GLY A 226 -20.83 -16.63 36.27
N PRO A 227 -20.27 -16.84 37.47
CA PRO A 227 -21.01 -17.38 38.61
C PRO A 227 -22.16 -16.47 39.05
#